data_AF-Q7P5D0-F1
#
_entry.id   AF-Q7P5D0-F1
#
_cell.length_a   1.000
_cell.length_b   1.000
_cell.length_c   1.000
_cell.angle_alpha   90.00
_cell.angle_beta   90.00
_cell.angle_gamma   90.00
#
_symmetry.space_group_name_H-M   'P 1'
#
loop_
_entity.id
_entity.type
_entity.pdbx_description
1 polymer ?
#
loop_
_entity_poly.entity_id
_entity_poly.type
_entity_poly.pdbx_seq_one_letter_code
_entity_poly.pdbx_strand_id
1 'polypeptide(L)'
;MTLQIAPKVSYTMDATNKKIELNLQRTSKNKHLIVIDPGHGGKDPGAARGSVVEKKIVLAVGTYLRDELSKDFNVIMTRDSDFFVVLSERPKIGNKIKQHYL
;
A
#
# COMPACT_ATOMS: atom_id res chain seq x y z
N MET A 1 8.44 -33.89 13.82
CA MET A 1 9.14 -32.71 14.37
C MET A 1 8.75 -31.49 13.55
N THR A 2 8.40 -30.37 14.20
CA THR A 2 8.09 -29.11 13.50
C THR A 2 9.26 -28.17 13.61
N LEU A 3 9.71 -27.58 12.51
CA LEU A 3 10.74 -26.54 12.50
C LEU A 3 10.22 -25.28 11.80
N GLN A 4 10.48 -24.13 12.42
CA GLN A 4 10.17 -22.84 11.84
C GLN A 4 11.38 -22.31 11.07
N ILE A 5 11.21 -22.05 9.78
CA ILE A 5 12.29 -21.60 8.88
C ILE A 5 12.18 -20.13 8.50
N ALA A 6 10.99 -19.54 8.67
CA ALA A 6 10.74 -18.11 8.55
C ALA A 6 9.53 -17.73 9.43
N PRO A 7 9.29 -16.44 9.72
CA PRO A 7 8.17 -16.01 10.57
C PRO A 7 6.79 -16.55 10.17
N LYS A 8 6.61 -16.92 8.89
CA LYS A 8 5.33 -17.40 8.31
C LYS A 8 5.43 -18.74 7.59
N VAL A 9 6.57 -19.43 7.74
CA VAL A 9 6.82 -20.71 7.09
C VAL A 9 7.35 -21.69 8.13
N SER A 10 6.61 -22.77 8.32
CA SER A 10 7.07 -23.92 9.09
C SER A 10 6.97 -25.18 8.25
N TYR A 11 7.72 -26.20 8.63
CA TYR A 11 7.55 -27.52 8.07
C TYR A 11 7.43 -28.56 9.18
N THR A 12 6.72 -29.63 8.87
CA THR A 12 6.58 -30.81 9.72
C THR A 12 7.22 -31.99 9.00
N MET A 13 8.15 -32.68 9.66
CA MET A 13 8.68 -33.94 9.17
C MET A 13 8.04 -35.11 9.91
N ASP A 14 7.49 -36.03 9.13
CA ASP A 14 7.12 -37.38 9.53
C ASP A 14 8.20 -38.34 9.01
N ALA A 15 9.10 -38.72 9.91
CA ALA A 15 10.22 -39.62 9.60
C ALA A 15 9.76 -41.05 9.31
N THR A 16 8.60 -41.46 9.82
CA THR A 16 8.05 -42.81 9.66
C THR A 16 7.52 -43.00 8.24
N ASN A 17 6.81 -41.99 7.72
CA ASN A 17 6.23 -42.03 6.38
C ASN A 17 7.08 -41.32 5.31
N LYS A 18 8.30 -40.89 5.65
CA LYS A 18 9.19 -40.08 4.78
C LYS A 18 8.46 -38.90 4.14
N LYS A 19 7.59 -38.22 4.90
CA LYS A 19 6.76 -37.12 4.42
C LYS A 19 7.24 -35.80 5.02
N ILE A 20 7.28 -34.76 4.18
CA ILE A 20 7.50 -33.38 4.60
C ILE A 20 6.24 -32.59 4.27
N GLU A 21 5.68 -31.92 5.27
CA GLU A 21 4.53 -31.03 5.11
C GLU A 21 4.98 -29.59 5.30
N LEU A 22 4.71 -28.73 4.31
CA LEU A 22 4.97 -27.30 4.39
C LEU A 22 3.70 -26.57 4.85
N ASN A 23 3.83 -25.81 5.93
CA ASN A 23 2.76 -24.96 6.46
C ASN A 23 3.08 -23.51 6.16
N LEU A 24 2.36 -22.95 5.19
CA LEU A 24 2.42 -21.54 4.84
C LEU A 24 1.29 -20.82 5.55
N GLN A 25 1.63 -19.96 6.51
CA GLN A 25 0.64 -19.05 7.08
C GLN A 25 0.37 -17.95 6.05
N ARG A 26 -0.74 -18.10 5.31
CA ARG A 26 -1.24 -17.05 4.42
C ARG A 26 -1.62 -15.85 5.28
N THR A 27 -0.74 -14.87 5.40
CA THR A 27 -1.19 -13.56 5.83
C THR A 27 -2.06 -13.03 4.72
N SER A 28 -3.37 -12.96 4.95
CA SER A 28 -4.13 -11.94 4.25
C SER A 28 -3.47 -10.62 4.64
N LYS A 29 -2.62 -10.05 3.78
CA LYS A 29 -2.61 -8.59 3.70
C LYS A 29 -4.08 -8.19 3.66
N ASN A 30 -4.50 -7.29 4.53
CA ASN A 30 -5.90 -6.92 4.68
C ASN A 30 -6.53 -6.74 3.29
N LYS A 31 -7.69 -7.36 3.02
CA LYS A 31 -8.37 -7.31 1.71
C LYS A 31 -8.70 -5.88 1.25
N HIS A 32 -8.54 -4.90 2.13
CA HIS A 32 -8.83 -3.51 1.87
C HIS A 32 -7.63 -2.83 1.19
N LEU A 33 -7.89 -2.35 -0.03
CA LEU A 33 -7.04 -1.39 -0.71
C LEU A 33 -7.32 0.01 -0.14
N ILE A 34 -6.27 0.72 0.27
CA ILE A 34 -6.34 2.12 0.68
C ILE A 34 -5.77 2.99 -0.45
N VAL A 35 -6.52 4.02 -0.83
CA VAL A 35 -6.11 5.01 -1.83
C VAL A 35 -5.88 6.33 -1.12
N ILE A 36 -4.65 6.82 -1.17
CA ILE A 36 -4.28 8.14 -0.64
C ILE A 36 -4.28 9.13 -1.80
N ASP A 37 -4.97 10.24 -1.66
CA ASP A 37 -5.04 11.29 -2.67
C ASP A 37 -4.36 12.58 -2.19
N PRO A 38 -3.06 12.76 -2.45
CA PRO A 38 -2.43 14.05 -2.22
C PRO A 38 -3.04 15.10 -3.16
N GLY A 39 -3.73 16.09 -2.58
CA GLY A 39 -4.34 17.21 -3.30
C GLY A 39 -3.35 17.96 -4.21
N HIS A 40 -3.88 18.68 -5.20
CA HIS A 40 -3.10 19.55 -6.09
C HIS A 40 -1.96 18.82 -6.84
N GLY A 41 -0.89 19.53 -7.19
CA GLY A 41 0.32 18.99 -7.82
C GLY A 41 0.67 19.67 -9.15
N GLY A 42 1.95 19.67 -9.53
CA GLY A 42 2.45 20.27 -10.75
C GLY A 42 2.08 21.76 -10.86
N LYS A 43 1.27 22.08 -11.87
CA LYS A 43 0.79 23.45 -12.16
C LYS A 43 -0.22 23.99 -11.14
N ASP A 44 -0.82 23.11 -10.34
CA ASP A 44 -1.76 23.50 -9.28
C ASP A 44 -1.01 23.48 -7.94
N PRO A 45 -0.70 24.65 -7.36
CA PRO A 45 -0.02 24.73 -6.07
C PRO A 45 -0.95 24.44 -4.87
N GLY A 46 -2.26 24.60 -5.05
CA GLY A 46 -3.20 24.77 -3.94
C GLY A 46 -2.97 26.07 -3.17
N ALA A 47 -3.37 26.10 -1.90
CA ALA A 47 -3.15 27.25 -1.03
C ALA A 47 -1.64 27.52 -0.82
N ALA A 48 -1.27 28.80 -0.80
CA ALA A 48 0.10 29.23 -0.58
C ALA A 48 0.19 30.44 0.35
N ARG A 49 1.20 30.44 1.22
CA ARG A 49 1.56 31.59 2.06
C ARG A 49 3.08 31.64 2.22
N GLY A 50 3.71 32.68 1.66
CA GLY A 50 5.17 32.77 1.62
C GLY A 50 5.79 31.61 0.84
N SER A 51 6.75 30.91 1.45
CA SER A 51 7.41 29.72 0.85
C SER A 51 6.62 28.42 1.04
N VAL A 52 5.53 28.45 1.81
CA VAL A 52 4.70 27.28 2.12
C VAL A 52 3.64 27.11 1.04
N VAL A 53 3.58 25.90 0.47
CA VAL A 53 2.68 25.55 -0.63
C VAL A 53 2.00 24.22 -0.33
N GLU A 54 0.66 24.19 -0.39
CA GLU A 54 -0.17 23.05 -0.02
C GLU A 54 0.26 21.75 -0.69
N LYS A 55 0.51 21.77 -2.02
CA LYS A 55 0.91 20.58 -2.77
C LYS A 55 2.13 19.85 -2.20
N LYS A 56 3.05 20.58 -1.55
CA LYS A 56 4.26 20.03 -0.92
C LYS A 56 3.92 19.36 0.42
N ILE A 57 3.09 20.02 1.23
CA ILE A 57 2.66 19.50 2.53
C ILE A 57 1.87 18.21 2.33
N VAL A 58 0.84 18.23 1.49
CA VAL A 58 -0.05 17.08 1.30
C VAL A 58 0.66 15.90 0.64
N LEU A 59 1.68 16.15 -0.21
CA LEU A 59 2.53 15.08 -0.74
C LEU A 59 3.36 14.44 0.37
N ALA A 60 4.03 15.24 1.19
CA ALA A 60 4.85 14.73 2.30
C ALA A 60 4.02 13.93 3.30
N VAL A 61 2.85 14.45 3.70
CA VAL A 61 1.92 13.75 4.61
C VAL A 61 1.40 12.46 3.97
N GLY A 62 1.03 12.50 2.69
CA GLY A 62 0.57 11.32 1.96
C GLY A 62 1.63 10.22 1.86
N THR A 63 2.89 10.59 1.60
CA THR A 63 4.02 9.66 1.56
C THR A 63 4.27 9.01 2.93
N TYR A 64 4.30 9.81 4.00
CA TYR A 64 4.43 9.28 5.36
C TYR A 64 3.30 8.30 5.70
N LEU A 65 2.05 8.69 5.41
CA LEU A 65 0.89 7.85 5.67
C LEU A 65 0.93 6.55 4.85
N ARG A 66 1.38 6.59 3.59
CA ARG A 66 1.58 5.40 2.75
C ARG A 66 2.55 4.45 3.43
N ASP A 67 3.70 4.94 3.88
CA ASP A 67 4.76 4.09 4.43
C ASP A 67 4.33 3.39 5.73
N GLU A 68 3.58 4.09 6.57
CA GLU A 68 3.00 3.52 7.78
C GLU A 68 1.91 2.48 7.48
N LEU A 69 0.94 2.81 6.62
CA LEU A 69 -0.16 1.90 6.30
C LEU A 69 0.29 0.70 5.45
N SER A 70 1.35 0.83 4.66
CA SER A 70 1.87 -0.25 3.81
C SER A 70 2.45 -1.43 4.58
N LYS A 71 2.64 -1.28 5.90
CA LYS A 71 3.02 -2.38 6.81
C LYS A 71 1.92 -3.44 6.90
N ASP A 72 0.66 -3.01 6.85
CA ASP A 72 -0.51 -3.87 7.11
C ASP A 72 -1.52 -3.93 5.94
N PHE A 73 -1.50 -2.94 5.06
CA PHE A 73 -2.47 -2.77 3.97
C PHE A 73 -1.80 -2.69 2.59
N ASN A 74 -2.61 -2.92 1.55
CA ASN A 74 -2.22 -2.53 0.20
C ASN A 74 -2.58 -1.06 0.03
N VAL A 75 -1.57 -0.22 -0.19
CA VAL A 75 -1.74 1.23 -0.29
C VAL A 75 -1.25 1.71 -1.64
N ILE A 76 -2.01 2.59 -2.25
CA ILE A 76 -1.64 3.29 -3.48
C ILE A 76 -1.83 4.80 -3.29
N MET A 77 -1.12 5.60 -4.08
CA MET A 77 -1.29 7.05 -4.12
C MET A 77 -1.78 7.49 -5.50
N THR A 78 -2.64 8.50 -5.58
CA THR A 78 -3.05 9.09 -6.88
C THR A 78 -1.89 9.82 -7.57
N ARG A 79 -0.94 10.34 -6.77
CA ARG A 79 0.38 10.84 -7.19
C ARG A 79 1.41 10.56 -6.10
N ASP A 80 2.63 10.25 -6.50
CA ASP A 80 3.79 9.99 -5.62
C ASP A 80 4.92 11.03 -5.79
N SER A 81 4.71 11.99 -6.69
CA SER A 81 5.64 13.06 -7.02
C SER A 81 4.86 14.34 -7.38
N ASP A 82 5.58 15.41 -7.74
CA ASP A 82 4.98 16.73 -8.03
C ASP A 82 4.45 16.82 -9.47
N PHE A 83 3.34 16.15 -9.74
CA PHE A 83 2.59 16.29 -10.99
C PHE A 83 1.10 16.50 -10.74
N PHE A 84 0.44 17.12 -11.73
CA PHE A 84 -0.99 17.44 -11.64
C PHE A 84 -1.85 16.22 -12.00
N VAL A 85 -2.77 15.85 -11.10
CA VAL A 85 -3.82 14.84 -11.38
C VAL A 85 -5.17 15.55 -11.53
N VAL A 86 -5.79 15.38 -12.70
CA VAL A 86 -7.12 15.92 -13.00
C VAL A 86 -8.15 15.36 -12.02
N LEU A 87 -9.04 16.20 -11.50
CA LEU A 87 -10.02 15.82 -10.48
C LEU A 87 -10.87 14.59 -10.87
N SER A 88 -11.26 14.47 -12.13
CA SER A 88 -12.04 13.34 -12.64
C SER A 88 -11.26 12.02 -12.69
N GLU A 89 -9.93 12.06 -12.70
CA GLU A 89 -9.07 10.87 -12.74
C GLU A 89 -8.80 10.31 -11.33
N ARG A 90 -8.80 11.16 -10.30
CA ARG A 90 -8.57 10.77 -8.90
C ARG A 90 -9.48 9.62 -8.42
N PRO A 91 -10.81 9.68 -8.57
CA PRO A 91 -11.69 8.56 -8.19
C PRO A 91 -11.57 7.35 -9.13
N LYS A 92 -11.20 7.55 -10.40
CA LYS A 92 -11.01 6.45 -11.36
C LYS A 92 -9.83 5.57 -10.97
N ILE A 93 -8.75 6.15 -10.45
CA ILE A 93 -7.60 5.40 -9.93
C ILE A 93 -8.06 4.43 -8.83
N GLY A 94 -8.85 4.92 -7.88
CA GLY A 94 -9.39 4.06 -6.82
C GLY A 94 -10.35 2.97 -7.35
N ASN A 95 -11.26 3.34 -8.27
CA ASN A 95 -12.24 2.40 -8.81
C ASN A 95 -11.63 1.32 -9.73
N LYS A 96 -10.66 1.69 -10.58
CA LYS A 96 -9.97 0.74 -11.47
C LYS A 96 -9.21 -0.31 -10.67
N ILE A 97 -8.60 0.11 -9.56
CA ILE A 97 -7.80 -0.79 -8.74
C ILE A 97 -8.71 -1.65 -7.87
N LYS A 98 -9.83 -1.14 -7.36
CA LYS A 98 -10.83 -1.98 -6.66
C LYS A 98 -11.29 -3.20 -7.48
N GLN A 99 -11.45 -3.09 -8.80
CA GLN A 99 -11.82 -4.22 -9.67
C GLN A 99 -10.77 -5.34 -9.73
N HIS A 100 -9.52 -5.07 -9.37
CA HIS A 100 -8.43 -6.06 -9.41
C HIS A 100 -8.18 -6.73 -8.04
N TYR A 101 -8.78 -6.20 -6.97
CA TYR A 101 -8.61 -6.67 -5.58
C TYR A 101 -9.90 -7.30 -5.00
N LEU A 102 -10.97 -7.39 -5.80
CA LEU A 102 -12.20 -8.13 -5.55
C LEU A 102 -12.25 -9.37 -6.45
#